data_AF-A0A6V8K788-F1
#
_entry.id   AF-A0A6V8K788-F1
#
_cell.length_a   1.000
_cell.length_b   1.000
_cell.length_c   1.000
_cell.angle_alpha   90.00
_cell.angle_beta   90.00
_cell.angle_gamma   90.00
#
_symmetry.space_group_name_H-M   'P 1'
#
loop_
_entity.id
_entity.type
_entity.pdbx_description
1 polymer ?
#
loop_
_entity_poly.entity_id
_entity_poly.type
_entity_poly.pdbx_seq_one_letter_code
_entity_poly.pdbx_strand_id
1 'polypeptide(L)'
;MRHLTYLAVLAGCLAGALWLEPALRVGVLKQWRRLVLTLVPVAAVFVVWDLLAIAAGHWTFDPAQTTGVVFPGGLPLDELLFFLVVPICAILGFEAVRKVLGDR
;
A
#
# COMPACT_ATOMS: atom_id res chain seq x y z
N MET A 1 -21.74 7.26 -1.99
CA MET A 1 -20.59 7.07 -1.06
C MET A 1 -20.00 5.65 -1.10
N ARG A 2 -20.23 4.83 -2.14
CA ARG A 2 -19.60 3.49 -2.27
C ARG A 2 -18.24 3.53 -2.99
N HIS A 3 -18.07 4.46 -3.93
CA HIS A 3 -16.87 4.64 -4.77
C HIS A 3 -15.60 5.12 -4.02
N LEU A 4 -15.65 5.27 -2.69
CA LEU A 4 -14.50 5.65 -1.87
C LEU A 4 -14.18 4.62 -0.80
N THR A 5 -14.91 3.50 -0.76
CA THR A 5 -14.75 2.51 0.31
C THR A 5 -13.34 1.92 0.29
N TYR A 6 -12.79 1.64 -0.88
CA TYR A 6 -11.42 1.12 -0.97
C TYR A 6 -10.40 2.15 -0.46
N LEU A 7 -10.44 3.39 -0.96
CA LEU A 7 -9.62 4.48 -0.42
C LEU A 7 -9.77 4.68 1.10
N ALA A 8 -11.00 4.60 1.63
CA ALA A 8 -11.26 4.79 3.04
C ALA A 8 -10.61 3.68 3.89
N VAL A 9 -10.65 2.43 3.41
CA VAL A 9 -9.96 1.31 4.05
C VAL A 9 -8.45 1.54 4.02
N LEU A 10 -7.87 1.93 2.88
CA LEU A 10 -6.44 2.23 2.77
C LEU A 10 -6.02 3.37 3.70
N ALA A 11 -6.81 4.44 3.76
CA ALA A 11 -6.57 5.56 4.67
C ALA A 11 -6.66 5.12 6.14
N GLY A 12 -7.63 4.25 6.49
CA GLY A 12 -7.76 3.67 7.82
C GLY A 12 -6.56 2.81 8.22
N CYS A 13 -6.11 1.92 7.34
CA CYS A 13 -4.89 1.12 7.55
C CYS A 13 -3.67 2.02 7.74
N LEU A 14 -3.51 3.02 6.87
CA LEU A 14 -2.38 3.94 6.93
C LEU A 14 -2.41 4.76 8.22
N ALA A 15 -3.57 5.28 8.63
CA ALA A 15 -3.72 6.00 9.90
C ALA A 15 -3.38 5.11 11.12
N GLY A 16 -3.82 3.85 11.09
CA GLY A 16 -3.51 2.86 12.12
C GLY A 16 -2.02 2.52 12.23
N ALA A 17 -1.26 2.63 11.14
CA ALA A 17 0.19 2.41 11.17
C ALA A 17 0.99 3.71 11.41
N LEU A 18 0.54 4.86 10.88
CA LEU A 18 1.30 6.11 10.88
C LEU A 18 1.57 6.64 12.29
N TRP A 19 0.66 6.39 13.24
CA TRP A 19 0.83 6.85 14.62
C TRP A 19 2.07 6.23 15.30
N LEU A 20 2.53 5.06 14.82
CA LEU A 20 3.72 4.40 15.35
C LEU A 20 4.99 5.24 15.11
N GLU A 21 5.06 5.95 13.98
CA GLU A 21 6.23 6.76 13.60
C GLU A 21 6.57 7.82 14.67
N PRO A 22 5.66 8.71 15.11
CA PRO A 22 5.94 9.64 16.21
C PRO A 22 5.98 8.97 17.58
N ALA A 23 5.13 7.96 17.84
CA ALA A 23 5.02 7.34 19.16
C ALA A 23 6.26 6.54 19.56
N LEU A 24 6.83 5.78 18.62
CA LEU A 24 7.99 4.91 18.85
C LEU A 24 9.27 5.45 18.20
N ARG A 25 9.19 6.59 17.49
CA ARG A 25 10.31 7.23 16.77
C ARG A 25 11.01 6.25 15.81
N VAL A 26 10.20 5.51 15.06
CA VAL A 26 10.64 4.40 14.21
C VAL A 26 11.58 4.88 13.09
N GLY A 27 11.34 6.08 12.55
CA GLY A 27 12.24 6.76 11.62
C GLY A 27 12.17 6.23 10.18
N VAL A 28 11.11 5.48 9.84
CA VAL A 28 10.94 4.88 8.52
C VAL A 28 10.72 5.97 7.48
N LEU A 29 9.91 7.00 7.79
CA LEU A 29 9.62 8.09 6.85
C LEU A 29 10.81 9.01 6.64
N LYS A 30 11.76 9.05 7.60
CA LYS A 30 13.03 9.78 7.45
C LYS A 30 13.96 9.12 6.45
N GLN A 31 13.83 7.80 6.24
CA GLN A 31 14.62 7.02 5.30
C GLN A 31 13.90 6.84 3.95
N TRP A 32 13.25 7.90 3.46
CA TRP A 32 12.41 7.86 2.25
C TRP A 32 13.10 7.23 1.03
N ARG A 33 14.42 7.42 0.85
CA ARG A 33 15.17 6.79 -0.25
C ARG A 33 15.16 5.26 -0.16
N ARG A 34 15.38 4.71 1.03
CA ARG A 34 15.35 3.25 1.26
C ARG A 34 13.92 2.74 1.09
N LEU A 35 12.95 3.48 1.61
CA LEU A 35 11.53 3.13 1.46
C LEU A 35 11.15 3.05 -0.03
N VAL A 36 11.48 4.05 -0.83
CA VAL A 36 11.20 4.06 -2.28
C VAL A 36 11.92 2.91 -2.99
N LEU A 37 13.19 2.66 -2.67
CA LEU A 37 13.96 1.55 -3.26
C LEU A 37 13.39 0.17 -2.91
N THR A 38 12.69 0.03 -1.78
CA THR A 38 11.96 -1.19 -1.42
C THR A 38 10.60 -1.26 -2.10
N LEU A 39 9.85 -0.15 -2.12
CA LEU A 39 8.48 -0.12 -2.63
C LEU A 39 8.42 -0.26 -4.15
N VAL A 40 9.31 0.41 -4.89
CA VAL A 40 9.25 0.46 -6.35
C VAL A 40 9.38 -0.94 -6.99
N PRO A 41 10.36 -1.79 -6.64
CA PRO A 41 10.45 -3.13 -7.20
C PRO A 41 9.24 -3.99 -6.85
N VAL A 42 8.76 -3.90 -5.61
CA VAL A 42 7.60 -4.67 -5.13
C VAL A 42 6.34 -4.25 -5.88
N ALA A 43 6.05 -2.94 -5.92
CA ALA A 43 4.91 -2.41 -6.65
C ALA A 43 4.99 -2.74 -8.14
N ALA A 44 6.18 -2.68 -8.76
CA ALA A 44 6.34 -3.04 -10.17
C ALA A 44 5.97 -4.52 -10.44
N VAL A 45 6.44 -5.44 -9.61
CA VAL A 45 6.12 -6.87 -9.76
C VAL A 45 4.62 -7.12 -9.60
N PHE A 46 3.99 -6.55 -8.58
CA PHE A 46 2.56 -6.76 -8.32
C PHE A 46 1.67 -6.06 -9.34
N VAL A 47 2.03 -4.87 -9.81
CA VAL A 47 1.31 -4.20 -10.92
C VAL A 47 1.35 -5.06 -12.19
N VAL A 48 2.51 -5.60 -12.54
CA VAL A 48 2.62 -6.49 -13.72
C VAL A 48 1.77 -7.74 -13.54
N TRP A 49 1.81 -8.36 -12.35
CA TRP A 49 1.01 -9.53 -12.04
C TRP A 49 -0.50 -9.27 -12.17
N ASP A 50 -0.99 -8.17 -11.60
CA ASP A 50 -2.40 -7.80 -11.66
C ASP A 50 -2.84 -7.51 -13.09
N LEU A 51 -2.04 -6.79 -13.87
CA LEU A 51 -2.33 -6.54 -15.28
C LEU A 51 -2.45 -7.85 -16.07
N LEU A 52 -1.59 -8.83 -15.79
CA LEU A 52 -1.69 -10.17 -16.41
C LEU A 52 -2.96 -10.90 -15.97
N ALA A 53 -3.33 -10.83 -14.68
CA ALA A 53 -4.54 -11.47 -14.16
C ALA A 53 -5.83 -10.86 -14.74
N ILE A 54 -5.86 -9.53 -14.90
CA ILE A 54 -6.96 -8.80 -15.55
C ILE A 54 -7.02 -9.18 -17.03
N ALA A 55 -5.88 -9.18 -17.73
CA ALA A 55 -5.82 -9.55 -19.14
C ALA A 55 -6.26 -11.01 -19.39
N ALA A 56 -6.00 -11.91 -18.44
CA ALA A 56 -6.46 -13.30 -18.48
C ALA A 56 -7.94 -13.47 -18.09
N GLY A 57 -8.62 -12.41 -17.63
CA GLY A 57 -10.00 -12.48 -17.13
C GLY A 57 -10.13 -13.22 -15.80
N HIS A 58 -9.03 -13.50 -15.11
CA HIS A 58 -9.02 -14.13 -13.78
C HIS A 58 -9.43 -13.16 -12.68
N TRP A 59 -9.24 -11.85 -12.92
CA TRP A 59 -9.48 -10.82 -11.93
C TRP A 59 -10.22 -9.62 -12.52
N THR A 60 -11.16 -9.08 -11.74
CA THR A 60 -11.94 -7.89 -12.09
C THR A 60 -12.20 -7.06 -10.84
N PHE A 61 -12.18 -5.74 -10.97
CA PHE A 61 -12.50 -4.82 -9.89
C PHE A 61 -13.95 -4.36 -9.96
N ASP A 62 -14.61 -4.23 -8.81
CA ASP A 62 -15.95 -3.63 -8.71
C ASP A 62 -15.86 -2.10 -8.86
N PRO A 63 -16.32 -1.51 -9.99
CA PRO A 63 -16.22 -0.08 -10.23
C PRO A 63 -17.02 0.75 -9.21
N ALA A 64 -18.00 0.14 -8.55
CA ALA A 64 -18.83 0.81 -7.54
C ALA A 64 -18.09 1.09 -6.23
N GLN A 65 -16.94 0.42 -6.00
CA GLN A 65 -16.14 0.52 -4.77
C GLN A 65 -14.84 1.31 -4.95
N THR A 66 -14.38 1.45 -6.20
CA THR A 66 -13.17 2.18 -6.58
C THR A 66 -13.47 3.63 -6.94
N THR A 67 -12.44 4.47 -6.96
CA THR A 67 -12.52 5.88 -7.34
C THR A 67 -13.01 6.14 -8.77
N GLY A 68 -12.99 5.13 -9.63
CA GLY A 68 -13.30 5.25 -11.06
C GLY A 68 -12.11 5.72 -11.91
N VAL A 69 -10.95 6.00 -11.30
CA VAL A 69 -9.70 6.28 -12.02
C VAL A 69 -9.03 4.95 -12.36
N VAL A 70 -8.94 4.63 -13.65
CA VAL A 70 -8.40 3.35 -14.14
C VAL A 70 -7.25 3.62 -15.10
N PHE A 71 -6.11 2.96 -14.85
CA PHE A 71 -4.92 3.00 -15.69
C PHE A 71 -5.03 2.05 -16.90
N PRO A 72 -4.20 2.24 -17.94
CA PRO A 72 -4.14 1.32 -19.07
C PRO A 72 -3.97 -0.14 -18.62
N GLY A 73 -4.79 -1.03 -19.18
CA GLY A 73 -4.82 -2.45 -18.78
C GLY A 73 -5.81 -2.78 -17.65
N GLY A 74 -6.62 -1.82 -17.20
CA GLY A 74 -7.76 -2.08 -16.31
C GLY A 74 -7.45 -2.00 -14.81
N LEU A 75 -6.23 -1.55 -14.45
CA LEU A 75 -5.81 -1.42 -13.06
C LEU A 75 -6.36 -0.12 -12.43
N PRO A 76 -7.18 -0.18 -11.37
CA PRO A 76 -7.68 1.02 -10.71
C PRO A 76 -6.58 1.71 -9.88
N LEU A 77 -6.70 3.03 -9.70
CA LEU A 77 -5.80 3.82 -8.86
C LEU A 77 -5.74 3.31 -7.42
N ASP A 78 -6.88 2.87 -6.90
CA ASP A 78 -7.02 2.28 -5.58
C ASP A 78 -6.07 1.08 -5.38
N GLU A 79 -5.89 0.24 -6.40
CA GLU A 79 -4.99 -0.93 -6.34
C GLU A 79 -3.52 -0.52 -6.37
N LEU A 80 -3.18 0.48 -7.19
CA LEU A 80 -1.82 1.04 -7.18
C LEU A 80 -1.47 1.62 -5.80
N LEU A 81 -2.43 2.29 -5.16
CA LEU A 81 -2.28 2.80 -3.79
C LEU A 81 -2.16 1.66 -2.77
N PHE A 82 -2.88 0.55 -2.96
CA PHE A 82 -2.74 -0.64 -2.12
C PHE A 82 -1.30 -1.18 -2.12
N PHE A 83 -0.66 -1.29 -3.29
CA PHE A 83 0.74 -1.74 -3.41
C PHE A 83 1.77 -0.81 -2.76
N LEU A 84 1.37 0.43 -2.42
CA LEU A 84 2.23 1.36 -1.69
C LEU A 84 1.88 1.37 -0.20
N VAL A 85 0.61 1.54 0.13
CA VAL A 85 0.12 1.73 1.50
C VAL A 85 0.34 0.47 2.33
N VAL A 86 -0.01 -0.71 1.83
CA VAL A 86 0.06 -1.94 2.63
C VAL A 86 1.51 -2.31 2.98
N PRO A 87 2.48 -2.27 2.05
CA PRO A 87 3.87 -2.48 2.41
C PRO A 87 4.44 -1.41 3.35
N ILE A 88 4.03 -0.15 3.23
CA ILE A 88 4.41 0.91 4.19
C ILE A 88 3.90 0.55 5.59
N CYS A 89 2.64 0.16 5.73
CA CYS A 89 2.06 -0.26 7.01
C CYS A 89 2.81 -1.46 7.60
N ALA A 90 3.18 -2.43 6.76
CA ALA A 90 3.96 -3.60 7.18
C ALA A 90 5.35 -3.21 7.70
N ILE A 91 6.07 -2.31 7.00
CA ILE A 91 7.39 -1.83 7.41
C ILE A 91 7.30 -1.05 8.73
N LEU A 92 6.31 -0.15 8.86
CA LEU A 92 6.07 0.60 10.08
C LEU A 92 5.80 -0.33 11.28
N GLY A 93 4.94 -1.33 11.09
CA GLY A 93 4.64 -2.33 12.12
C GLY A 93 5.87 -3.17 12.49
N PHE A 94 6.63 -3.63 11.50
CA PHE A 94 7.83 -4.44 11.73
C PHE A 94 8.91 -3.66 12.49
N GLU A 95 9.23 -2.43 12.06
CA GLU A 95 10.23 -1.62 12.75
C GLU A 95 9.75 -1.15 14.13
N ALA A 96 8.44 -0.95 14.33
CA ALA A 96 7.86 -0.72 15.65
C ALA A 96 8.11 -1.91 16.60
N VAL A 97 7.85 -3.14 16.15
CA VAL A 97 8.12 -4.36 16.94
C VAL A 97 9.61 -4.46 17.25
N ARG A 98 10.49 -4.26 16.27
CA ARG A 98 11.95 -4.28 16.49
C ARG A 98 12.38 -3.24 17.53
N LYS A 99 11.79 -2.05 17.49
CA LYS A 99 12.09 -0.97 18.44
C LYS A 99 11.67 -1.31 19.86
N VAL A 100 10.52 -1.96 20.03
CA VAL A 100 10.00 -2.39 21.33
C VAL A 100 10.78 -3.58 21.90
N LEU A 101 11.14 -4.55 21.07
CA LEU A 101 11.88 -5.75 21.48
C LEU A 101 13.38 -5.51 21.71
N GLY A 102 13.88 -4.30 21.42
CA GLY A 102 15.29 -3.97 21.63
C GLY A 102 16.23 -4.62 20.62
N ASP A 103 15.74 -4.99 19.45
CA ASP A 103 16.53 -5.65 18.38
C ASP A 103 17.40 -4.65 17.58
N ARG A 104 17.83 -3.57 18.27
CA ARG A 104 18.82 -2.56 17.90
C ARG A 104 19.37 -1.86 19.15
#